data_AF-A0A7K1SKC4-F1
#
_entry.id   AF-A0A7K1SKC4-F1
#
_cell.length_a   1.000
_cell.length_b   1.000
_cell.length_c   1.000
_cell.angle_alpha   90.00
_cell.angle_beta   90.00
_cell.angle_gamma   90.00
#
_symmetry.space_group_name_H-M   'P 1'
#
loop_
_entity.id
_entity.type
_entity.pdbx_description
1 polymer ?
#
loop_
_entity_poly.entity_id
_entity_poly.type
_entity_poly.pdbx_seq_one_letter_code
_entity_poly.pdbx_strand_id
1 'polypeptide(L)' 'MKRYTYLGDRLTDPALKGQLCTAVLQENGLCIRGRNGNMLVQFENGREANVIGRLLRKVKE' A
#
# COMPACT_ATOMS: atom_id res chain seq x y z
N MET A 1 -7.49 11.34 -1.78
CA MET A 1 -7.26 10.01 -1.17
C MET A 1 -5.88 9.52 -1.63
N LYS A 2 -5.01 8.98 -0.77
CA LYS A 2 -3.64 8.60 -1.20
C LYS A 2 -3.66 7.23 -1.86
N ARG A 3 -3.80 7.21 -3.19
CA ARG A 3 -3.82 5.99 -4.02
C ARG A 3 -2.45 5.65 -4.59
N TYR A 4 -2.17 4.36 -4.68
CA TYR A 4 -0.91 3.80 -5.15
C TYR A 4 -1.14 2.57 -6.00
N THR A 5 -0.19 2.27 -6.88
CA THR A 5 0.01 0.93 -7.43
C THR A 5 1.10 0.25 -6.63
N TYR A 6 0.86 -0.97 -6.15
CA TYR A 6 1.86 -1.75 -5.44
C TYR A 6 2.59 -2.68 -6.40
N LEU A 7 3.90 -2.46 -6.62
CA LEU A 7 4.67 -3.29 -7.55
C LEU A 7 4.88 -4.71 -7.01
N GLY A 8 5.09 -4.84 -5.70
CA GLY A 8 5.57 -6.07 -5.07
C GLY A 8 7.00 -6.46 -5.49
N ASP A 9 7.53 -7.47 -4.83
CA ASP A 9 8.84 -8.07 -5.10
C ASP A 9 8.72 -9.59 -5.32
N ARG A 10 9.83 -10.31 -5.44
CA ARG A 10 9.80 -11.77 -5.67
C ARG A 10 8.98 -12.54 -4.62
N LEU A 11 8.95 -12.09 -3.37
CA LEU A 11 8.28 -12.77 -2.24
C LEU A 11 6.84 -12.28 -2.00
N THR A 12 6.44 -11.22 -2.68
CA THR A 12 5.08 -10.70 -2.58
C THR A 12 4.07 -11.68 -3.16
N ASP A 13 2.94 -11.86 -2.47
CA ASP A 13 1.77 -12.58 -2.97
C ASP A 13 1.43 -12.11 -4.39
N PRO A 14 1.46 -13.00 -5.41
CA PRO A 14 1.19 -12.63 -6.80
C PRO A 14 -0.14 -11.90 -7.00
N ALA A 15 -1.15 -12.19 -6.17
CA ALA A 15 -2.46 -11.54 -6.26
C ALA A 15 -2.44 -10.04 -5.94
N LEU A 16 -1.39 -9.55 -5.27
CA LEU A 16 -1.26 -8.16 -4.86
C LEU A 16 -0.33 -7.33 -5.77
N LYS A 17 0.42 -8.00 -6.65
CA LYS A 17 1.39 -7.34 -7.53
C LYS A 17 0.70 -6.55 -8.64
N GLY A 18 1.16 -5.34 -8.86
CA GLY A 18 0.58 -4.41 -9.84
C GLY A 18 -0.80 -3.89 -9.45
N GLN A 19 -1.34 -4.27 -8.29
CA GLN A 19 -2.69 -3.91 -7.91
C GLN A 19 -2.75 -2.48 -7.33
N LEU A 20 -3.87 -1.81 -7.56
CA LEU A 20 -4.18 -0.54 -6.92
C LEU A 20 -4.53 -0.74 -5.45
N CYS A 21 -4.11 0.21 -4.63
CA CYS A 21 -4.41 0.25 -3.22
C CYS A 21 -4.49 1.69 -2.70
N THR A 22 -5.09 1.84 -1.53
CA THR A 22 -5.20 3.11 -0.83
C THR A 22 -4.50 3.04 0.52
N ALA A 23 -3.80 4.09 0.92
CA ALA A 23 -3.27 4.18 2.28
C ALA A 23 -4.38 4.20 3.32
N VAL A 24 -4.28 3.32 4.33
CA VAL A 24 -5.10 3.44 5.54
C VAL A 24 -4.53 4.59 6.38
N LEU A 25 -5.41 5.48 6.81
CA LEU A 25 -5.06 6.69 7.54
C LEU A 25 -5.37 6.55 9.03
N GLN A 26 -4.54 7.17 9.85
CA GLN A 26 -4.84 7.42 11.26
C GLN A 26 -5.95 8.48 11.38
N GLU A 27 -6.50 8.64 12.59
CA GLU A 27 -7.50 9.67 12.90
C GLU A 27 -7.00 11.11 12.57
N ASN A 28 -5.70 11.34 12.65
CA ASN A 28 -5.06 12.62 12.29
C ASN A 28 -4.84 12.82 10.77
N GLY A 29 -5.30 11.89 9.92
CA GLY A 29 -5.15 11.96 8.46
C GLY A 29 -3.77 11.55 7.91
N LEU A 30 -2.84 11.11 8.76
CA LEU A 30 -1.52 10.61 8.35
C LEU A 30 -1.58 9.12 7.95
N CYS A 31 -0.69 8.70 7.05
CA CYS A 31 -0.59 7.29 6.69
C CYS A 31 -0.04 6.46 7.86
N ILE A 32 -0.63 5.29 8.10
CA ILE A 32 -0.07 4.34 9.07
C ILE A 32 1.20 3.73 8.48
N ARG A 33 2.36 4.02 9.09
CA ARG A 33 3.67 3.46 8.71
C ARG A 33 4.30 2.72 9.88
N GLY A 34 4.94 1.59 9.60
CA GLY A 34 5.74 0.88 10.59
C GLY A 34 7.23 1.24 10.49
N ARG A 35 8.00 0.74 11.46
CA ARG A 35 9.41 1.11 11.66
C ARG A 35 10.34 0.69 10.50
N ASN A 36 9.98 -0.35 9.76
CA ASN A 36 10.81 -0.93 8.69
C ASN A 36 10.49 -0.35 7.29
N GLY A 37 9.91 0.85 7.23
CA GLY A 37 9.51 1.47 5.97
C GLY A 37 8.33 0.77 5.28
N ASN A 38 7.53 0.01 6.05
CA ASN A 38 6.27 -0.56 5.60
C ASN A 38 5.10 0.41 5.83
N MET A 39 4.01 0.22 5.10
CA MET A 39 2.81 1.03 5.19
C MET A 39 1.57 0.13 5.13
N LEU A 40 0.55 0.45 5.92
CA LEU A 40 -0.73 -0.25 5.86
C LEU A 40 -1.55 0.30 4.68
N VAL A 41 -2.01 -0.60 3.81
CA VAL A 41 -2.85 -0.26 2.67
C VAL A 41 -4.04 -1.20 2.58
N GLN A 42 -5.11 -0.72 1.95
CA GLN A 42 -6.26 -1.52 1.53
C GLN A 42 -6.24 -1.65 0.01
N PHE A 43 -6.21 -2.89 -0.48
CA PHE A 43 -6.29 -3.23 -1.91
C PHE A 43 -7.73 -3.20 -2.41
N GLU A 44 -7.92 -3.08 -3.72
CA GLU A 44 -9.26 -3.03 -4.33
C GLU A 44 -10.08 -4.31 -4.14
N ASN A 45 -9.43 -5.45 -3.85
CA ASN A 45 -10.11 -6.70 -3.47
C ASN A 45 -10.59 -6.72 -2.00
N GLY A 46 -10.47 -5.60 -1.28
CA GLY A 46 -10.86 -5.45 0.12
C GLY A 46 -9.80 -5.91 1.13
N ARG A 47 -8.72 -6.56 0.69
CA ARG A 47 -7.66 -7.04 1.59
C ARG A 47 -6.84 -5.88 2.13
N GLU A 48 -6.66 -5.85 3.44
CA GLU A 48 -5.65 -5.00 4.09
C GLU A 48 -4.34 -5.74 4.26
N ALA A 49 -3.21 -5.06 4.00
CA ALA A 49 -1.90 -5.62 4.25
C ALA A 49 -0.85 -4.55 4.54
N ASN A 50 0.14 -4.92 5.35
CA ASN A 50 1.38 -4.15 5.48
C ASN A 50 2.29 -4.44 4.28
N VAL A 51 2.58 -3.42 3.50
CA VAL A 51 3.38 -3.53 2.27
C VAL A 51 4.68 -2.74 2.38
N ILE A 52 5.68 -3.14 1.59
CA ILE A 52 6.96 -2.45 1.53
C ILE A 52 6.78 -1.09 0.84
N GLY A 53 6.97 0.01 1.57
CA GLY A 53 6.61 1.35 1.10
C GLY A 53 7.39 1.82 -0.13
N ARG A 54 8.66 1.40 -0.30
CA ARG A 54 9.47 1.74 -1.50
C ARG A 54 8.93 1.16 -2.81
N LEU A 55 8.04 0.16 -2.74
CA LEU A 55 7.41 -0.48 -3.90
C LEU A 55 6.05 0.13 -4.24
N LEU A 56 5.60 1.15 -3.49
CA LEU A 56 4.41 1.91 -3.83
C LEU A 56 4.75 2.99 -4.85
N ARG A 57 3.94 3.05 -5.91
CA ARG A 57 3.99 4.11 -6.92
C ARG A 57 2.75 4.95 -6.79
N LYS A 58 2.93 6.24 -6.46
CA LYS A 58 1.81 7.16 -6.31
C LYS A 58 1.10 7.31 -7.65
N VAL A 59 -0.21 7.10 -7.65
CA VAL A 59 -1.05 7.40 -8.81
C VAL A 59 -1.21 8.93 -8.84
N LYS A 60 -0.88 9.56 -9.97
CA LYS A 60 -1.23 10.95 -10.20
C LYS A 60 -2.71 10.98 -10.58
N GLU A 61 -3.49 11.76 -9.85
CA GLU A 61 -4.82 12.17 -10.30
C GLU A 61 -4.70 13.12 -11.50
#